data_AF-A0A1B6JDZ9-F1
#
_entry.id   AF-A0A1B6JDZ9-F1
#
_cell.length_a   1.000
_cell.length_b   1.000
_cell.length_c   1.000
_cell.angle_alpha   90.00
_cell.angle_beta   90.00
_cell.angle_gamma   90.00
#
_symmetry.space_group_name_H-M   'P 1'
#
loop_
_entity.id
_entity.type
_entity.pdbx_description
1 polymer ?
#
loop_
_entity_poly.entity_id
_entity_poly.type
_entity_poly.pdbx_seq_one_letter_code
_entity_poly.pdbx_strand_id
1 'polypeptide(L)'
;TSQPTSVTVSGVVVGGRTGGPKRTNSDDAINKAVDCANVVRNKFTEGLDFSTITDWTTELRPSMRKLRQAMDGLLKTARLTHSVFRVQEDRRTAQKACNVRYRRHVCFSQALTALVTALMAKLWCQKPDPVFLLVLTTIGPLVSFEGLLSYYGDEVDMWGDMVVAVEDLQTVGFTMARCPPNTRQEQAVPKVTGSRSSLGVVLPVPDSVHSLLPLSSPPVNSVTFHVTPVFFNIGINEMATLAESLGATKPQERSNVDNFDRLNRYYHRFRKLNVPSEKRGVLHGPQQVSLDSLVDQLKGTVLASRSKNVEILHLSSRICRRMKGLRFTSCKSAKDRTGMSVTLEQCCILRSEYDLAEHEFSRALDCMRSEGCRRENTYKNVNVRKYAFNSLQILTLPKQYRPPAGTFGSAQS
;
A
#
# COMPACT_ATOMS: atom_id res chain seq x y z
N THR A 1 16.46 8.19 -20.24
CA THR A 1 16.18 8.84 -21.53
C THR A 1 14.72 8.67 -21.88
N SER A 2 13.88 9.60 -21.42
CA SER A 2 12.55 9.95 -21.96
C SER A 2 11.94 10.99 -21.03
N GLN A 3 12.19 12.27 -21.35
CA GLN A 3 11.58 13.42 -20.68
C GLN A 3 10.12 13.61 -21.14
N PRO A 4 9.27 14.24 -20.32
CA PRO A 4 7.91 14.61 -20.70
C PRO A 4 7.91 15.89 -21.55
N THR A 5 7.18 15.87 -22.66
CA THR A 5 7.01 17.00 -23.58
C THR A 5 6.10 18.07 -22.96
N SER A 6 6.72 19.16 -22.52
CA SER A 6 6.07 20.44 -22.21
C SER A 6 5.75 21.19 -23.50
N VAL A 7 4.46 21.37 -23.81
CA VAL A 7 4.04 22.28 -24.88
C VAL A 7 4.04 23.70 -24.34
N THR A 8 4.99 24.49 -24.83
CA THR A 8 5.15 25.90 -24.51
C THR A 8 4.21 26.70 -25.40
N VAL A 9 3.27 27.44 -24.81
CA VAL A 9 2.42 28.39 -25.53
C VAL A 9 3.18 29.72 -25.62
N SER A 10 3.68 30.04 -26.81
CA SER A 10 4.30 31.33 -27.10
C SER A 10 3.27 32.45 -26.97
N GLY A 11 3.54 33.37 -26.05
CA GLY A 11 2.79 34.60 -25.90
C GLY A 11 2.98 35.53 -27.09
N VAL A 12 1.87 35.93 -27.71
CA VAL A 12 1.82 37.07 -28.62
C VAL A 12 1.30 38.26 -27.82
N VAL A 13 2.19 39.22 -27.60
CA VAL A 13 1.88 40.57 -27.12
C VAL A 13 1.07 41.26 -28.22
N VAL A 14 -0.20 41.56 -27.96
CA VAL A 14 -1.01 42.42 -28.82
C VAL A 14 -1.10 43.80 -28.18
N GLY A 15 -0.31 44.73 -28.71
CA GLY A 15 -0.37 46.15 -28.37
C GLY A 15 -1.73 46.74 -28.75
N GLY A 16 -2.26 47.57 -27.86
CA GLY A 16 -3.47 48.34 -28.10
C GLY A 16 -3.29 49.33 -29.26
N ARG A 17 -4.19 49.25 -30.24
CA ARG A 17 -4.51 50.34 -31.16
C ARG A 17 -6.02 50.47 -31.23
N THR A 18 -6.50 51.61 -30.76
CA THR A 18 -7.85 52.13 -30.95
C THR A 18 -8.14 52.27 -32.45
N GLY A 19 -9.08 51.51 -32.98
CA GLY A 19 -9.58 51.64 -34.34
C GLY A 19 -11.02 51.15 -34.41
N GLY A 20 -11.94 52.06 -34.74
CA GLY A 20 -13.38 51.78 -34.87
C GLY A 20 -13.72 50.70 -35.91
N PRO A 21 -14.98 50.24 -35.96
CA PRO A 21 -15.36 49.09 -36.76
C PRO A 21 -15.20 49.38 -38.26
N LYS A 22 -14.26 48.66 -38.90
CA LYS A 22 -14.13 48.64 -40.37
C LYS A 22 -15.32 47.90 -40.97
N ARG A 23 -16.11 48.61 -41.77
CA ARG A 23 -17.10 48.01 -42.69
C ARG A 23 -16.39 47.02 -43.61
N THR A 24 -16.92 45.80 -43.70
CA THR A 24 -16.38 44.76 -44.58
C THR A 24 -16.90 44.97 -46.01
N ASN A 25 -16.04 44.79 -47.02
CA ASN A 25 -16.31 44.89 -48.47
C ASN A 25 -17.54 44.12 -49.02
N SER A 26 -18.22 43.32 -48.19
CA SER A 26 -19.46 42.62 -48.54
C SER A 26 -20.65 43.57 -48.65
N ASP A 27 -20.69 44.65 -47.86
CA ASP A 27 -21.83 45.57 -47.83
C ASP A 27 -21.83 46.50 -49.07
N ASP A 28 -20.64 46.85 -49.57
CA ASP A 28 -20.48 47.70 -50.75
C ASP A 28 -20.77 46.95 -52.07
N ALA A 29 -20.58 45.62 -52.09
CA ALA A 29 -20.88 44.80 -53.27
C ALA A 29 -22.39 44.61 -53.49
N ILE A 30 -23.17 44.56 -52.40
CA ILE A 30 -24.63 44.39 -52.45
C ILE A 30 -25.31 45.70 -52.88
N ASN A 31 -24.84 46.85 -52.40
CA ASN A 31 -25.38 48.15 -52.80
C ASN A 31 -25.09 48.47 -54.28
N LYS A 32 -23.94 48.04 -54.81
CA LYS A 32 -23.61 48.19 -56.24
C LYS A 32 -24.50 47.38 -57.19
N ALA A 33 -25.07 46.26 -56.74
CA ALA A 33 -25.96 45.46 -57.56
C ALA A 33 -27.34 46.14 -57.74
N VAL A 34 -27.74 46.99 -56.80
CA VAL A 34 -29.01 47.73 -56.84
C VAL A 34 -28.92 48.95 -57.77
N ASP A 35 -27.77 49.62 -57.84
CA ASP A 35 -27.58 50.81 -58.68
C ASP A 35 -27.48 50.49 -60.19
N CYS A 36 -27.15 49.25 -60.57
CA CYS A 36 -27.07 48.83 -61.98
C CYS A 36 -28.42 48.43 -62.61
N ALA A 37 -29.52 48.39 -61.86
CA ALA A 37 -30.83 47.92 -62.35
C ALA A 37 -31.72 49.03 -62.93
N ASN A 38 -31.29 50.30 -62.93
CA ASN A 38 -32.16 51.45 -63.20
C ASN A 38 -32.29 51.88 -64.67
N VAL A 39 -32.02 51.02 -65.64
CA VAL A 39 -32.25 51.35 -67.06
C VAL A 39 -32.86 50.16 -67.80
N VAL A 40 -34.18 49.97 -67.69
CA VAL A 40 -35.15 49.66 -68.76
C VAL A 40 -36.56 49.64 -68.11
N ARG A 41 -37.40 50.63 -68.43
CA ARG A 41 -38.81 50.69 -68.01
C ARG A 41 -39.67 49.99 -69.06
N ASN A 42 -40.34 48.90 -68.70
CA ASN A 42 -41.37 48.23 -69.50
C ASN A 42 -42.73 48.28 -68.78
N LYS A 43 -43.83 48.30 -69.54
CA LYS A 43 -45.25 48.38 -69.10
C LYS A 43 -45.73 47.28 -68.13
N PHE A 44 -44.88 46.32 -67.77
CA PHE A 44 -45.13 45.30 -66.74
C PHE A 44 -44.58 45.67 -65.35
N THR A 45 -43.96 46.84 -65.20
CA THR A 45 -43.37 47.32 -63.92
C THR A 45 -44.05 48.56 -63.34
N GLU A 46 -45.08 49.10 -64.02
CA GLU A 46 -45.92 50.17 -63.48
C GLU A 46 -46.86 49.60 -62.41
N GLY A 47 -46.51 49.85 -61.15
CA GLY A 47 -47.26 49.38 -59.97
C GLY A 47 -46.40 48.64 -58.95
N LEU A 48 -45.16 48.29 -59.30
CA LEU A 48 -44.18 47.80 -58.32
C LEU A 48 -43.39 48.99 -57.78
N ASP A 49 -43.78 49.44 -56.60
CA ASP A 49 -43.07 50.48 -55.87
C ASP A 49 -41.76 49.91 -55.31
N PHE A 50 -40.68 49.97 -56.10
CA PHE A 50 -39.35 49.54 -55.67
C PHE A 50 -38.81 50.33 -54.46
N SER A 51 -39.47 51.44 -54.09
CA SER A 51 -39.16 52.15 -52.84
C SER A 51 -39.64 51.42 -51.59
N THR A 52 -40.49 50.40 -51.72
CA THR A 52 -40.91 49.49 -50.63
C THR A 52 -40.02 48.24 -50.48
N ILE A 53 -39.12 47.97 -51.44
CA ILE A 53 -38.18 46.82 -51.43
C ILE A 53 -36.87 47.17 -50.65
N THR A 54 -36.88 48.25 -49.88
CA THR A 54 -35.66 48.89 -49.36
C THR A 54 -35.24 48.47 -47.96
N ASP A 55 -35.69 47.33 -47.43
CA ASP A 55 -34.94 46.77 -46.30
C ASP A 55 -35.12 45.27 -46.04
N TRP A 56 -35.02 44.46 -47.08
CA TRP A 56 -34.93 43.00 -46.91
C TRP A 56 -33.84 42.60 -45.88
N THR A 57 -32.80 43.44 -45.71
CA THR A 57 -31.77 43.22 -44.69
C THR A 57 -32.27 43.46 -43.26
N THR A 58 -33.15 44.43 -42.98
CA THR A 58 -33.78 44.53 -41.65
C THR A 58 -34.86 43.48 -41.43
N GLU A 59 -35.57 43.06 -42.46
CA GLU A 59 -36.53 41.95 -42.36
C GLU A 59 -35.83 40.60 -42.08
N LEU A 60 -34.64 40.38 -42.66
CA LEU A 60 -33.85 39.15 -42.46
C LEU A 60 -33.08 39.15 -41.12
N ARG A 61 -32.76 40.32 -40.58
CA ARG A 61 -31.93 40.48 -39.37
C ARG A 61 -32.49 39.77 -38.12
N PRO A 62 -33.80 39.82 -37.81
CA PRO A 62 -34.40 39.01 -36.76
C PRO A 62 -34.19 37.51 -36.96
N SER A 63 -34.36 37.01 -38.18
CA SER A 63 -34.18 35.60 -38.54
C SER A 63 -32.71 35.17 -38.40
N MET A 64 -31.77 36.00 -38.84
CA MET A 64 -30.33 35.77 -38.65
C MET A 64 -29.92 35.77 -37.17
N ARG A 65 -30.49 36.68 -36.36
CA ARG A 65 -30.25 36.71 -34.90
C ARG A 65 -30.79 35.45 -34.22
N LYS A 66 -32.02 35.04 -34.56
CA LYS A 66 -32.62 33.79 -34.06
C LYS A 66 -31.78 32.58 -34.45
N LEU A 67 -31.31 32.50 -35.69
CA LEU A 67 -30.43 31.43 -36.16
C LEU A 67 -29.11 31.40 -35.38
N ARG A 68 -28.47 32.56 -35.19
CA ARG A 68 -27.21 32.65 -34.42
C ARG A 68 -27.40 32.22 -32.98
N GLN A 69 -28.47 32.67 -32.33
CA GLN A 69 -28.82 32.25 -30.97
C GLN A 69 -29.10 30.75 -30.87
N ALA A 70 -29.79 30.18 -31.87
CA ALA A 70 -30.02 28.74 -31.96
C ALA A 70 -28.70 27.96 -32.13
N MET A 71 -27.79 28.44 -32.98
CA MET A 71 -26.47 27.85 -33.17
C MET A 71 -25.60 27.93 -31.91
N ASP A 72 -25.60 29.08 -31.23
CA ASP A 72 -24.89 29.26 -29.95
C ASP A 72 -25.46 28.34 -28.87
N GLY A 73 -26.80 28.20 -28.83
CA GLY A 73 -27.50 27.25 -27.97
C GLY A 73 -27.10 25.80 -28.25
N LEU A 74 -27.07 25.40 -29.53
CA LEU A 74 -26.65 24.07 -29.96
C LEU A 74 -25.18 23.80 -29.59
N LEU A 75 -24.29 24.76 -29.82
CA LEU A 75 -22.87 24.64 -29.49
C LEU A 75 -22.66 24.49 -27.99
N LYS A 76 -23.40 25.24 -27.17
CA LYS A 76 -23.36 25.12 -25.71
C LYS A 76 -23.83 23.75 -25.25
N THR A 77 -24.95 23.27 -25.79
CA THR A 77 -25.47 21.92 -25.50
C THR A 77 -24.49 20.84 -25.93
N ALA A 78 -23.92 20.92 -27.13
CA ALA A 78 -22.92 19.97 -27.61
C ALA A 78 -21.69 19.91 -26.70
N ARG A 79 -21.19 21.06 -26.23
CA ARG A 79 -20.05 21.13 -25.29
C ARG A 79 -20.39 20.53 -23.92
N LEU A 80 -21.58 20.81 -23.39
CA LEU A 80 -22.06 20.22 -22.13
C LEU A 80 -22.20 18.70 -22.26
N THR A 81 -22.88 18.24 -23.30
CA THR A 81 -23.08 16.81 -23.59
C THR A 81 -21.75 16.09 -23.76
N HIS A 82 -20.81 16.65 -24.52
CA HIS A 82 -19.46 16.09 -24.66
C HIS A 82 -18.70 16.06 -23.32
N SER A 83 -18.83 17.10 -22.48
CA SER A 83 -18.22 17.13 -21.14
C SER A 83 -18.81 16.04 -20.23
N VAL A 84 -20.13 15.85 -20.26
CA VAL A 84 -20.81 14.77 -19.51
C VAL A 84 -20.35 13.40 -19.99
N PHE A 85 -20.27 13.16 -21.30
CA PHE A 85 -19.77 11.89 -21.83
C PHE A 85 -18.29 11.64 -21.52
N ARG A 86 -17.46 12.69 -21.43
CA ARG A 86 -16.07 12.56 -20.99
C ARG A 86 -15.91 12.24 -19.51
N VAL A 87 -16.88 12.60 -18.68
CA VAL A 87 -16.90 12.33 -17.23
C VAL A 87 -17.66 11.04 -16.91
N GLN A 88 -18.53 10.57 -17.82
CA GLN A 88 -19.19 9.27 -17.70
C GLN A 88 -18.15 8.15 -17.79
N GLU A 89 -17.82 7.60 -16.63
CA GLU A 89 -17.08 6.36 -16.55
C GLU A 89 -18.01 5.20 -16.93
N ASP A 90 -17.49 4.25 -17.70
CA ASP A 90 -18.23 3.03 -18.03
C ASP A 90 -18.69 2.33 -16.74
N ARG A 91 -19.97 1.99 -16.65
CA ARG A 91 -20.58 1.43 -15.43
C ARG A 91 -19.86 0.15 -14.96
N ARG A 92 -19.37 -0.69 -15.87
CA ARG A 92 -18.63 -1.91 -15.52
C ARG A 92 -17.26 -1.56 -14.95
N THR A 93 -16.58 -0.58 -15.51
CA THR A 93 -15.29 -0.07 -15.05
C THR A 93 -15.41 0.58 -13.66
N ALA A 94 -16.41 1.44 -13.46
CA ALA A 94 -16.71 2.04 -12.17
C ALA A 94 -17.01 0.97 -11.09
N GLN A 95 -17.81 -0.05 -11.43
CA GLN A 95 -18.10 -1.17 -10.51
C GLN A 95 -16.83 -1.95 -10.15
N LYS A 96 -15.97 -2.26 -11.13
CA LYS A 96 -14.69 -2.94 -10.89
C LYS A 96 -13.79 -2.10 -9.98
N ALA A 97 -13.66 -0.81 -10.25
CA ALA A 97 -12.87 0.11 -9.41
C ALA A 97 -13.40 0.16 -7.97
N CYS A 98 -14.72 0.20 -7.80
CA CYS A 98 -15.37 0.14 -6.49
C CYS A 98 -15.05 -1.18 -5.75
N ASN A 99 -15.16 -2.32 -6.43
CA ASN A 99 -14.88 -3.63 -5.84
C ASN A 99 -13.40 -3.77 -5.43
N VAL A 100 -12.46 -3.30 -6.27
CA VAL A 100 -11.03 -3.31 -5.95
C VAL A 100 -10.73 -2.40 -4.75
N ARG A 101 -11.33 -1.20 -4.72
CA ARG A 101 -11.19 -0.27 -3.58
C ARG A 101 -11.71 -0.90 -2.28
N TYR A 102 -12.88 -1.54 -2.33
CA TYR A 102 -13.45 -2.25 -1.19
C TYR A 102 -12.53 -3.39 -0.71
N ARG A 103 -12.06 -4.26 -1.62
CA ARG A 103 -11.10 -5.34 -1.31
C ARG A 103 -9.84 -4.80 -0.64
N ARG A 104 -9.24 -3.74 -1.21
CA ARG A 104 -8.07 -3.05 -0.61
C ARG A 104 -8.36 -2.53 0.79
N HIS A 105 -9.53 -1.92 1.03
CA HIS A 105 -9.91 -1.42 2.36
C HIS A 105 -10.06 -2.56 3.38
N VAL A 106 -10.66 -3.69 2.99
CA VAL A 106 -10.81 -4.87 3.85
C VAL A 106 -9.42 -5.42 4.23
N CYS A 107 -8.56 -5.70 3.26
CA CYS A 107 -7.22 -6.23 3.51
C CYS A 107 -6.37 -5.25 4.34
N PHE A 108 -6.44 -3.95 4.04
CA PHE A 108 -5.77 -2.91 4.83
C PHE A 108 -6.26 -2.87 6.27
N SER A 109 -7.57 -2.98 6.52
CA SER A 109 -8.13 -2.98 7.88
C SER A 109 -7.59 -4.15 8.72
N GLN A 110 -7.41 -5.33 8.10
CA GLN A 110 -6.84 -6.50 8.75
C GLN A 110 -5.37 -6.29 9.09
N ALA A 111 -4.57 -5.77 8.14
CA ALA A 111 -3.15 -5.47 8.35
C ALA A 111 -2.97 -4.39 9.44
N LEU A 112 -3.78 -3.34 9.44
CA LEU A 112 -3.75 -2.28 10.42
C LEU A 112 -4.13 -2.79 11.81
N THR A 113 -5.17 -3.63 11.91
CA THR A 113 -5.59 -4.24 13.17
C THR A 113 -4.46 -5.09 13.77
N ALA A 114 -3.78 -5.90 12.95
CA ALA A 114 -2.63 -6.68 13.40
C ALA A 114 -1.50 -5.77 13.91
N LEU A 115 -1.17 -4.72 13.17
CA LEU A 115 -0.13 -3.76 13.58
C LEU A 115 -0.47 -3.05 14.90
N VAL A 116 -1.69 -2.54 15.03
CA VAL A 116 -2.17 -1.88 16.25
C VAL A 116 -2.12 -2.86 17.43
N THR A 117 -2.52 -4.12 17.23
CA THR A 117 -2.46 -5.14 18.27
C THR A 117 -1.01 -5.39 18.73
N ALA A 118 -0.05 -5.47 17.81
CA ALA A 118 1.36 -5.66 18.17
C ALA A 118 1.96 -4.45 18.88
N LEU A 119 1.61 -3.23 18.44
CA LEU A 119 2.03 -1.99 19.11
C LEU A 119 1.48 -1.95 20.54
N MET A 120 0.19 -2.24 20.73
CA MET A 120 -0.42 -2.32 22.05
C MET A 120 0.24 -3.39 22.92
N ALA A 121 0.51 -4.57 22.38
CA ALA A 121 1.24 -5.62 23.10
C ALA A 121 2.65 -5.19 23.50
N LYS A 122 3.37 -4.45 22.64
CA LYS A 122 4.69 -3.91 22.97
C LYS A 122 4.66 -2.81 24.04
N LEU A 123 3.62 -1.98 24.03
CA LEU A 123 3.49 -0.86 24.96
C LEU A 123 2.96 -1.28 26.34
N TRP A 124 2.10 -2.31 26.40
CA TRP A 124 1.40 -2.71 27.63
C TRP A 124 1.89 -4.03 28.24
N CYS A 125 2.30 -5.00 27.42
CA CYS A 125 2.61 -6.35 27.92
C CYS A 125 4.09 -6.57 28.21
N GLN A 126 4.94 -5.55 28.06
CA GLN A 126 6.39 -5.65 28.22
C GLN A 126 6.93 -4.47 29.02
N LYS A 127 8.07 -4.68 29.68
CA LYS A 127 8.80 -3.55 30.29
C LYS A 127 9.18 -2.56 29.17
N PRO A 128 9.02 -1.25 29.39
CA PRO A 128 9.40 -0.25 28.40
C PRO A 128 10.86 -0.44 27.98
N ASP A 129 11.10 -0.65 26.69
CA ASP A 129 12.44 -0.74 26.10
C ASP A 129 12.86 0.67 25.63
N PRO A 130 13.84 1.33 26.28
CA PRO A 130 14.27 2.67 25.90
C PRO A 130 14.76 2.77 24.45
N VAL A 131 15.35 1.69 23.91
CA VAL A 131 15.82 1.67 22.51
C VAL A 131 14.61 1.63 21.58
N PHE A 132 13.60 0.82 21.89
CA PHE A 132 12.37 0.79 21.10
C PHE A 132 11.66 2.14 21.11
N LEU A 133 11.57 2.80 22.27
CA LEU A 133 10.95 4.13 22.37
C LEU A 133 11.76 5.20 21.61
N LEU A 134 13.09 5.12 21.64
CA LEU A 134 13.94 5.96 20.80
C LEU A 134 13.65 5.73 19.31
N VAL A 135 13.62 4.48 18.85
CA VAL A 135 13.26 4.13 17.46
C VAL A 135 11.89 4.70 17.08
N LEU A 136 10.89 4.47 17.93
CA LEU A 136 9.51 4.89 17.72
C LEU A 136 9.40 6.41 17.59
N THR A 137 10.09 7.17 18.45
CA THR A 137 10.03 8.65 18.48
C THR A 137 10.90 9.32 17.40
N THR A 138 11.86 8.62 16.78
CA THR A 138 12.83 9.23 15.86
C THR A 138 12.64 8.83 14.40
N ILE A 139 12.63 7.53 14.10
CA ILE A 139 12.58 7.01 12.72
C ILE A 139 11.33 6.18 12.45
N GLY A 140 10.54 5.90 13.48
CA GLY A 140 9.42 4.97 13.45
C GLY A 140 9.89 3.51 13.42
N PRO A 141 9.10 2.54 13.91
CA PRO A 141 9.54 1.15 13.93
C PRO A 141 9.50 0.52 12.52
N LEU A 142 10.47 -0.37 12.26
CA LEU A 142 10.37 -1.34 11.17
C LEU A 142 9.27 -2.34 11.50
N VAL A 143 8.42 -2.63 10.53
CA VAL A 143 7.37 -3.63 10.62
C VAL A 143 7.61 -4.69 9.56
N SER A 144 8.07 -5.87 9.96
CA SER A 144 8.42 -6.97 9.05
C SER A 144 7.33 -8.02 9.01
N PHE A 145 6.61 -8.07 7.89
CA PHE A 145 5.69 -9.13 7.56
C PHE A 145 6.42 -10.26 6.82
N GLU A 146 6.24 -11.47 7.31
CA GLU A 146 6.66 -12.71 6.66
C GLU A 146 5.45 -13.42 6.09
N GLY A 147 5.49 -13.70 4.80
CA GLY A 147 4.52 -14.47 4.06
C GLY A 147 5.05 -15.84 3.69
N LEU A 148 4.20 -16.85 3.84
CA LEU A 148 4.46 -18.23 3.40
C LEU A 148 3.52 -18.63 2.26
N LEU A 149 3.01 -17.65 1.51
CA LEU A 149 2.08 -17.84 0.40
C LEU A 149 2.85 -18.35 -0.83
N SER A 150 2.28 -19.32 -1.51
CA SER A 150 2.82 -19.84 -2.75
C SER A 150 2.34 -18.98 -3.90
N TYR A 151 3.25 -18.60 -4.79
CA TYR A 151 2.91 -17.80 -5.97
C TYR A 151 2.25 -18.70 -7.05
N TYR A 152 1.15 -19.35 -6.70
CA TYR A 152 0.38 -20.24 -7.57
C TYR A 152 -1.08 -20.36 -7.11
N GLY A 153 -2.00 -20.48 -8.07
CA GLY A 153 -3.44 -20.63 -7.82
C GLY A 153 -4.00 -19.48 -6.98
N ASP A 154 -4.91 -19.80 -6.07
CA ASP A 154 -5.61 -18.80 -5.24
C ASP A 154 -4.69 -17.98 -4.33
N GLU A 155 -3.48 -18.47 -4.03
CA GLU A 155 -2.54 -17.78 -3.14
C GLU A 155 -1.83 -16.60 -3.83
N VAL A 156 -1.85 -16.52 -5.17
CA VAL A 156 -1.32 -15.37 -5.93
C VAL A 156 -2.10 -14.10 -5.60
N ASP A 157 -3.42 -14.22 -5.58
CA ASP A 157 -4.34 -13.13 -5.27
C ASP A 157 -4.19 -12.67 -3.82
N MET A 158 -4.07 -13.62 -2.89
CA MET A 158 -3.80 -13.33 -1.47
C MET A 158 -2.45 -12.62 -1.29
N TRP A 159 -1.44 -13.02 -2.06
CA TRP A 159 -0.14 -12.36 -2.03
C TRP A 159 -0.23 -10.93 -2.55
N GLY A 160 -0.95 -10.71 -3.65
CA GLY A 160 -1.17 -9.37 -4.21
C GLY A 160 -1.88 -8.44 -3.23
N ASP A 161 -2.90 -8.95 -2.53
CA ASP A 161 -3.59 -8.21 -1.46
C ASP A 161 -2.65 -7.85 -0.31
N MET A 162 -1.80 -8.80 0.13
CA MET A 162 -0.83 -8.57 1.21
C MET A 162 0.21 -7.52 0.83
N VAL A 163 0.74 -7.53 -0.40
CA VAL A 163 1.70 -6.54 -0.89
C VAL A 163 1.11 -5.12 -0.73
N VAL A 164 -0.11 -4.91 -1.23
CA VAL A 164 -0.76 -3.59 -1.19
C VAL A 164 -1.16 -3.20 0.24
N ALA A 165 -1.75 -4.13 1.00
CA ALA A 165 -2.23 -3.85 2.35
C ALA A 165 -1.08 -3.53 3.32
N VAL A 166 0.05 -4.23 3.22
CA VAL A 166 1.25 -3.97 4.04
C VAL A 166 1.88 -2.64 3.65
N GLU A 167 1.99 -2.34 2.35
CA GLU A 167 2.53 -1.07 1.89
C GLU A 167 1.69 0.13 2.36
N ASP A 168 0.36 0.00 2.37
CA ASP A 168 -0.55 1.05 2.82
C ASP A 168 -0.36 1.45 4.29
N LEU A 169 0.21 0.58 5.13
CA LEU A 169 0.48 0.90 6.55
C LEU A 169 1.42 2.09 6.73
N GLN A 170 2.29 2.36 5.74
CA GLN A 170 3.19 3.52 5.79
C GLN A 170 2.45 4.87 5.77
N THR A 171 1.18 4.87 5.32
CA THR A 171 0.34 6.07 5.21
C THR A 171 -0.39 6.43 6.52
N VAL A 172 -0.26 5.60 7.56
CA VAL A 172 -0.95 5.77 8.83
C VAL A 172 -0.07 6.51 9.83
N GLY A 173 -0.59 7.60 10.41
CA GLY A 173 0.03 8.30 11.51
C GLY A 173 -0.40 7.71 12.86
N PHE A 174 0.54 7.31 13.70
CA PHE A 174 0.28 6.79 15.04
C PHE A 174 0.62 7.85 16.07
N THR A 175 -0.30 8.16 16.99
CA THR A 175 -0.10 9.18 18.02
C THR A 175 -0.21 8.55 19.39
N MET A 176 0.85 8.65 20.21
CA MET A 176 0.82 8.16 21.58
C MET A 176 0.14 9.18 22.48
N ALA A 177 -0.88 8.73 23.22
CA ALA A 177 -1.62 9.54 24.18
C ALA A 177 -1.51 8.92 25.58
N ARG A 178 -1.16 9.74 26.57
CA ARG A 178 -1.08 9.32 27.96
C ARG A 178 -2.45 8.87 28.47
N CYS A 179 -2.51 7.70 29.09
CA CYS A 179 -3.72 7.28 29.82
C CYS A 179 -3.88 8.08 31.12
N PRO A 180 -5.12 8.28 31.60
CA PRO A 180 -5.36 8.68 32.97
C PRO A 180 -4.65 7.72 33.96
N PRO A 181 -4.19 8.22 35.12
CA PRO A 181 -3.60 7.37 36.15
C PRO A 181 -4.59 6.26 36.55
N ASN A 182 -4.06 5.07 36.87
CA ASN A 182 -4.81 3.86 37.23
C ASN A 182 -5.66 3.20 36.11
N THR A 183 -5.50 3.60 34.84
CA THR A 183 -6.14 2.92 33.72
C THR A 183 -5.64 1.48 33.59
N ARG A 184 -6.56 0.50 33.62
CA ARG A 184 -6.22 -0.92 33.39
C ARG A 184 -6.02 -1.18 31.90
N GLN A 185 -5.22 -2.19 31.56
CA GLN A 185 -4.95 -2.57 30.17
C GLN A 185 -6.23 -2.82 29.36
N GLU A 186 -7.24 -3.44 29.96
CA GLU A 186 -8.55 -3.73 29.33
C GLU A 186 -9.31 -2.45 28.91
N GLN A 187 -9.01 -1.32 29.55
CA GLN A 187 -9.62 -0.02 29.27
C GLN A 187 -8.82 0.80 28.25
N ALA A 188 -7.60 0.37 27.91
CA ALA A 188 -6.71 1.05 26.99
C ALA A 188 -7.06 0.69 25.53
N VAL A 189 -8.11 1.31 25.01
CA VAL A 189 -8.62 1.06 23.65
C VAL A 189 -8.04 2.06 22.63
N PRO A 190 -7.34 1.60 21.57
CA PRO A 190 -6.90 2.46 20.48
C PRO A 190 -8.05 3.14 19.75
N LYS A 191 -7.85 4.37 19.28
CA LYS A 191 -8.87 5.12 18.54
C LYS A 191 -8.41 5.41 17.11
N VAL A 192 -9.21 5.00 16.13
CA VAL A 192 -8.99 5.35 14.73
C VAL A 192 -9.63 6.72 14.44
N THR A 193 -8.92 7.57 13.71
CA THR A 193 -9.29 8.95 13.40
C THR A 193 -8.98 9.28 11.94
N GLY A 194 -9.61 10.31 11.40
CA GLY A 194 -9.37 10.78 10.03
C GLY A 194 -10.04 9.94 8.95
N SER A 195 -9.62 10.16 7.71
CA SER A 195 -10.14 9.50 6.51
C SER A 195 -9.12 8.52 5.94
N ARG A 196 -9.49 7.74 4.91
CA ARG A 196 -8.55 6.80 4.25
C ARG A 196 -7.28 7.49 3.71
N SER A 197 -7.36 8.74 3.28
CA SER A 197 -6.22 9.49 2.74
C SER A 197 -5.32 10.11 3.82
N SER A 198 -5.80 10.18 5.06
CA SER A 198 -5.09 10.77 6.19
C SER A 198 -5.54 10.06 7.48
N LEU A 199 -5.24 8.77 7.57
CA LEU A 199 -5.71 7.94 8.68
C LEU A 199 -4.76 8.07 9.87
N GLY A 200 -5.31 8.36 11.04
CA GLY A 200 -4.58 8.44 12.29
C GLY A 200 -5.04 7.36 13.28
N VAL A 201 -4.12 6.81 14.07
CA VAL A 201 -4.45 5.93 15.20
C VAL A 201 -3.86 6.50 16.48
N VAL A 202 -4.72 6.78 17.45
CA VAL A 202 -4.32 7.20 18.79
C VAL A 202 -4.11 5.94 19.64
N LEU A 203 -2.89 5.77 20.13
CA LEU A 203 -2.46 4.65 20.97
C LEU A 203 -2.42 5.11 22.43
N PRO A 204 -3.29 4.59 23.30
CA PRO A 204 -3.17 4.82 24.73
C PRO A 204 -1.91 4.16 25.28
N VAL A 205 -1.08 4.92 26.02
CA VAL A 205 0.15 4.42 26.63
C VAL A 205 0.11 4.50 28.16
N PRO A 206 0.68 3.51 28.87
CA PRO A 206 0.77 3.54 30.32
C PRO A 206 1.77 4.61 30.79
N ASP A 207 1.66 5.03 32.05
CA ASP A 207 2.54 6.05 32.65
C ASP A 207 4.02 5.66 32.58
N SER A 208 4.35 4.38 32.71
CA SER A 208 5.72 3.85 32.61
C SER A 208 6.35 4.08 31.24
N VAL A 209 5.56 4.05 30.16
CA VAL A 209 6.02 4.38 28.81
C VAL A 209 6.04 5.89 28.62
N HIS A 210 4.97 6.58 29.01
CA HIS A 210 4.85 8.03 28.81
C HIS A 210 5.98 8.81 29.48
N SER A 211 6.39 8.39 30.68
CA SER A 211 7.47 9.03 31.44
C SER A 211 8.85 8.94 30.76
N LEU A 212 9.01 8.04 29.79
CA LEU A 212 10.25 7.87 29.01
C LEU A 212 10.20 8.58 27.65
N LEU A 213 9.06 9.17 27.29
CA LEU A 213 8.93 9.92 26.04
C LEU A 213 9.59 11.29 26.19
N PRO A 214 10.19 11.83 25.10
CA PRO A 214 10.69 13.20 25.12
C PRO A 214 9.55 14.17 25.42
N LEU A 215 9.82 15.17 26.26
CA LEU A 215 8.88 16.25 26.56
C LEU A 215 8.65 17.09 25.29
N SER A 216 7.54 16.85 24.59
CA SER A 216 7.09 17.71 23.50
C SER A 216 6.61 19.06 24.04
N SER A 217 6.76 20.13 23.25
CA SER A 217 6.26 21.46 23.60
C SER A 217 4.73 21.46 23.79
N PRO A 218 4.18 22.13 24.82
CA PRO A 218 2.73 22.34 24.98
C PRO A 218 2.13 22.99 23.72
N PRO A 219 0.88 22.66 23.30
CA PRO A 219 -0.21 22.07 24.10
C PRO A 219 -0.44 20.56 23.91
N VAL A 220 0.36 19.89 23.07
CA VAL A 220 0.13 18.47 22.74
C VAL A 220 1.29 17.64 23.26
N ASN A 221 1.15 17.12 24.48
CA ASN A 221 2.04 16.09 25.06
C ASN A 221 1.86 14.74 24.33
N SER A 222 1.91 14.74 23.00
CA SER A 222 1.75 13.57 22.15
C SER A 222 2.91 13.44 21.19
N VAL A 223 3.39 12.22 21.02
CA VAL A 223 4.40 11.88 20.03
C VAL A 223 3.71 11.16 18.88
N THR A 224 3.90 11.65 17.67
CA THR A 224 3.39 11.03 16.45
C THR A 224 4.52 10.36 15.68
N PHE A 225 4.26 9.18 15.15
CA PHE A 225 5.21 8.42 14.34
C PHE A 225 4.52 7.70 13.19
N HIS A 226 5.30 7.31 12.19
CA HIS A 226 4.88 6.41 11.11
C HIS A 226 5.66 5.11 11.21
N VAL A 227 5.24 4.08 10.49
CA VAL A 227 5.96 2.81 10.43
C VAL A 227 6.67 2.64 9.10
N THR A 228 7.73 1.82 9.06
CA THR A 228 8.33 1.37 7.80
C THR A 228 7.98 -0.10 7.58
N PRO A 229 6.93 -0.41 6.78
CA PRO A 229 6.52 -1.78 6.54
C PRO A 229 7.35 -2.43 5.43
N VAL A 230 7.75 -3.69 5.66
CA VAL A 230 8.39 -4.56 4.67
C VAL A 230 7.69 -5.92 4.67
N PHE A 231 7.62 -6.56 3.50
CA PHE A 231 6.99 -7.85 3.28
C PHE A 231 7.93 -8.79 2.54
N PHE A 232 8.42 -9.83 3.22
CA PHE A 232 9.19 -10.90 2.60
C PHE A 232 8.31 -12.13 2.47
N ASN A 233 8.21 -12.71 1.27
CA ASN A 233 7.38 -13.88 1.03
C ASN A 233 8.17 -15.02 0.37
N ILE A 234 8.09 -16.21 0.95
CA ILE A 234 8.61 -17.45 0.37
C ILE A 234 7.57 -18.55 0.59
N GLY A 235 6.92 -19.00 -0.49
CA GLY A 235 6.09 -20.20 -0.45
C GLY A 235 6.93 -21.44 -0.15
N ILE A 236 6.47 -22.27 0.79
CA ILE A 236 7.23 -23.46 1.24
C ILE A 236 6.61 -24.80 0.83
N ASN A 237 5.35 -24.81 0.38
CA ASN A 237 4.60 -26.05 0.13
C ASN A 237 4.77 -26.59 -1.31
N GLU A 238 4.00 -27.60 -1.67
CA GLU A 238 4.00 -28.25 -2.98
C GLU A 238 3.63 -27.27 -4.11
N MET A 239 2.70 -26.34 -3.86
CA MET A 239 2.29 -25.34 -4.83
C MET A 239 3.43 -24.34 -5.11
N ALA A 240 4.30 -24.09 -4.13
CA ALA A 240 5.50 -23.31 -4.36
C ALA A 240 6.51 -24.05 -5.24
N THR A 241 6.67 -25.38 -5.04
CA THR A 241 7.48 -26.19 -5.96
C THR A 241 6.94 -26.13 -7.39
N LEU A 242 5.62 -26.21 -7.56
CA LEU A 242 4.98 -26.08 -8.88
C LEU A 242 5.21 -24.69 -9.49
N ALA A 243 5.08 -23.62 -8.69
CA ALA A 243 5.35 -22.25 -9.15
C ALA A 243 6.79 -22.08 -9.67
N GLU A 244 7.76 -22.64 -8.94
CA GLU A 244 9.18 -22.61 -9.32
C GLU A 244 9.44 -23.40 -10.61
N SER A 245 8.89 -24.62 -10.72
CA SER A 245 9.01 -25.45 -11.93
C SER A 245 8.45 -24.76 -13.18
N LEU A 246 7.44 -23.91 -13.01
CA LEU A 246 6.84 -23.13 -14.10
C LEU A 246 7.51 -21.76 -14.32
N GLY A 247 8.50 -21.39 -13.50
CA GLY A 247 9.16 -20.08 -13.58
C GLY A 247 8.26 -18.90 -13.22
N ALA A 248 7.19 -19.13 -12.44
CA ALA A 248 6.18 -18.14 -12.11
C ALA A 248 6.56 -17.21 -10.95
N THR A 249 7.65 -17.50 -10.22
CA THR A 249 8.03 -16.82 -8.96
C THR A 249 8.70 -15.46 -9.14
N LYS A 250 9.01 -15.03 -10.37
CA LYS A 250 9.72 -13.77 -10.66
C LYS A 250 9.10 -12.53 -9.98
N PRO A 251 7.75 -12.34 -9.94
CA PRO A 251 7.16 -11.19 -9.25
C PRO A 251 7.40 -11.23 -7.72
N GLN A 252 7.34 -12.42 -7.11
CA GLN A 252 7.66 -12.61 -5.70
C GLN A 252 9.14 -12.30 -5.41
N GLU A 253 10.06 -12.80 -6.24
CA GLU A 253 11.50 -12.53 -6.13
C GLU A 253 11.79 -11.03 -6.24
N ARG A 254 11.22 -10.35 -7.24
CA ARG A 254 11.35 -8.90 -7.41
C ARG A 254 10.82 -8.14 -6.19
N SER A 255 9.65 -8.53 -5.68
CA SER A 255 9.08 -7.92 -4.47
C SER A 255 9.99 -8.10 -3.25
N ASN A 256 10.63 -9.27 -3.08
CA ASN A 256 11.60 -9.48 -2.00
C ASN A 256 12.84 -8.57 -2.15
N VAL A 257 13.31 -8.31 -3.38
CA VAL A 257 14.39 -7.34 -3.65
C VAL A 257 13.95 -5.92 -3.29
N ASP A 258 12.77 -5.48 -3.73
CA ASP A 258 12.23 -4.15 -3.42
C ASP A 258 12.05 -3.95 -1.90
N ASN A 259 11.62 -4.99 -1.18
CA ASN A 259 11.50 -4.98 0.28
C ASN A 259 12.85 -4.99 0.98
N PHE A 260 13.85 -5.67 0.43
CA PHE A 260 15.23 -5.54 0.89
C PHE A 260 15.74 -4.11 0.76
N ASP A 261 15.53 -3.44 -0.38
CA ASP A 261 15.97 -2.05 -0.57
C ASP A 261 15.29 -1.09 0.42
N ARG A 262 14.01 -1.32 0.74
CA ARG A 262 13.29 -0.58 1.78
C ARG A 262 13.87 -0.85 3.18
N LEU A 263 14.15 -2.12 3.51
CA LEU A 263 14.79 -2.51 4.76
C LEU A 263 16.20 -1.90 4.88
N ASN A 264 16.98 -1.89 3.81
CA ASN A 264 18.35 -1.37 3.79
C ASN A 264 18.37 0.15 4.01
N ARG A 265 17.45 0.89 3.38
CA ARG A 265 17.24 2.32 3.67
C ARG A 265 16.86 2.57 5.13
N TYR A 266 15.99 1.73 5.70
CA TYR A 266 15.66 1.81 7.12
C TYR A 266 16.89 1.55 8.00
N TYR A 267 17.66 0.50 7.70
CA TYR A 267 18.87 0.14 8.43
C TYR A 267 19.89 1.30 8.47
N HIS A 268 20.10 2.02 7.36
CA HIS A 268 20.97 3.20 7.37
C HIS A 268 20.44 4.34 8.25
N ARG A 269 19.11 4.53 8.37
CA ARG A 269 18.52 5.48 9.33
C ARG A 269 18.71 5.00 10.76
N PHE A 270 18.49 3.71 11.02
CA PHE A 270 18.69 3.10 12.35
C PHE A 270 20.13 3.25 12.83
N ARG A 271 21.14 3.04 11.97
CA ARG A 271 22.56 3.23 12.31
C ARG A 271 22.89 4.63 12.80
N LYS A 272 22.21 5.66 12.27
CA LYS A 272 22.42 7.06 12.68
C LYS A 272 21.92 7.37 14.09
N LEU A 273 21.11 6.49 14.68
CA LEU A 273 20.65 6.65 16.06
C LEU A 273 21.75 6.37 17.10
N ASN A 274 22.89 5.79 16.69
CA ASN A 274 24.02 5.45 17.56
C ASN A 274 23.58 4.68 18.83
N VAL A 275 22.58 3.80 18.67
CA VAL A 275 22.10 2.93 19.75
C VAL A 275 23.31 2.16 20.29
N PRO A 276 23.57 2.19 21.61
CA PRO A 276 24.63 1.38 22.20
C PRO A 276 24.42 -0.06 21.77
N SER A 277 25.35 -0.60 20.98
CA SER A 277 25.38 -2.03 20.67
C SER A 277 25.32 -2.75 22.00
N GLU A 278 24.36 -3.67 22.18
CA GLU A 278 24.08 -4.35 23.45
C GLU A 278 25.40 -4.69 24.14
N LYS A 279 25.73 -3.92 25.19
CA LYS A 279 26.95 -4.14 25.95
C LYS A 279 26.78 -5.49 26.65
N ARG A 280 27.47 -6.49 26.10
CA ARG A 280 27.95 -7.73 26.72
C ARG A 280 27.38 -8.00 28.12
N GLY A 281 26.21 -8.63 28.17
CA GLY A 281 25.79 -9.44 29.31
C GLY A 281 26.36 -10.84 29.14
N VAL A 282 27.53 -11.07 29.73
CA VAL A 282 28.01 -12.33 30.35
C VAL A 282 27.41 -13.67 29.83
N LEU A 283 28.30 -14.44 29.17
CA LEU A 283 28.33 -15.93 28.96
C LEU A 283 27.81 -16.52 27.62
N HIS A 284 28.78 -16.91 26.78
CA HIS A 284 28.86 -18.05 25.85
C HIS A 284 27.80 -18.38 24.75
N GLY A 285 28.16 -18.03 23.50
CA GLY A 285 27.72 -18.70 22.25
C GLY A 285 28.55 -18.23 21.04
N PRO A 286 28.75 -19.04 19.96
CA PRO A 286 29.72 -18.75 18.90
C PRO A 286 29.36 -17.49 18.10
N GLN A 287 30.34 -16.57 17.97
CA GLN A 287 30.36 -15.38 17.10
C GLN A 287 28.99 -14.79 16.72
N GLN A 288 28.44 -13.89 17.54
CA GLN A 288 27.29 -13.10 17.11
C GLN A 288 27.65 -12.29 15.86
N VAL A 289 27.05 -12.67 14.72
CA VAL A 289 27.15 -11.97 13.43
C VAL A 289 26.66 -10.53 13.60
N SER A 290 27.44 -9.56 13.12
CA SER A 290 27.08 -8.14 13.20
C SER A 290 25.83 -7.83 12.39
N LEU A 291 25.09 -6.78 12.76
CA LEU A 291 23.92 -6.32 11.99
C LEU A 291 24.29 -5.99 10.54
N ASP A 292 25.43 -5.33 10.33
CA ASP A 292 25.98 -5.02 9.02
C ASP A 292 26.16 -6.29 8.19
N SER A 293 26.78 -7.33 8.76
CA SER A 293 26.96 -8.60 8.08
C SER A 293 25.64 -9.31 7.78
N LEU A 294 24.63 -9.20 8.65
CA LEU A 294 23.31 -9.78 8.37
C LEU A 294 22.62 -9.09 7.20
N VAL A 295 22.70 -7.76 7.11
CA VAL A 295 22.13 -6.99 6.00
C VAL A 295 22.83 -7.35 4.69
N ASP A 296 24.17 -7.48 4.70
CA ASP A 296 24.93 -7.90 3.52
C ASP A 296 24.60 -9.35 3.11
N GLN A 297 24.45 -10.26 4.08
CA GLN A 297 23.99 -11.62 3.82
C GLN A 297 22.58 -11.63 3.20
N LEU A 298 21.66 -10.81 3.71
CA LEU A 298 20.31 -10.71 3.16
C LEU A 298 20.35 -10.21 1.72
N LYS A 299 21.18 -9.20 1.42
CA LYS A 299 21.41 -8.69 0.06
C LYS A 299 21.83 -9.80 -0.90
N GLY A 300 22.85 -10.58 -0.52
CA GLY A 300 23.31 -11.70 -1.33
C GLY A 300 22.24 -12.77 -1.49
N THR A 301 21.45 -13.01 -0.45
CA THR A 301 20.44 -14.07 -0.41
C THR A 301 19.21 -13.72 -1.26
N VAL A 302 18.75 -12.47 -1.29
CA VAL A 302 17.61 -12.05 -2.14
C VAL A 302 17.97 -11.99 -3.63
N LEU A 303 19.24 -11.80 -3.95
CA LEU A 303 19.74 -11.81 -5.34
C LEU A 303 20.14 -13.22 -5.81
N ALA A 304 20.29 -14.18 -4.88
CA ALA A 304 20.64 -15.54 -5.20
C ALA A 304 19.43 -16.30 -5.75
N SER A 305 19.61 -16.97 -6.89
CA SER A 305 18.65 -17.95 -7.41
C SER A 305 18.77 -19.25 -6.61
N ARG A 306 17.85 -19.45 -5.66
CA ARG A 306 17.75 -20.67 -4.85
C ARG A 306 16.27 -21.04 -4.70
N SER A 307 15.96 -22.33 -4.89
CA SER A 307 14.62 -22.87 -4.63
C SER A 307 14.25 -22.68 -3.16
N LYS A 308 13.03 -22.18 -2.93
CA LYS A 308 12.41 -21.92 -1.62
C LYS A 308 13.39 -21.33 -0.63
N ASN A 309 14.01 -20.21 -1.00
CA ASN A 309 15.09 -19.59 -0.22
C ASN A 309 14.59 -18.98 1.10
N VAL A 310 14.21 -19.83 2.05
CA VAL A 310 13.69 -19.47 3.38
C VAL A 310 14.71 -18.70 4.23
N GLU A 311 15.98 -18.71 3.85
CA GLU A 311 17.01 -17.92 4.51
C GLU A 311 16.74 -16.41 4.42
N ILE A 312 16.02 -15.96 3.38
CA ILE A 312 15.50 -14.59 3.28
C ILE A 312 14.62 -14.26 4.51
N LEU A 313 13.76 -15.20 4.91
CA LEU A 313 12.86 -15.03 6.05
C LEU A 313 13.64 -15.06 7.37
N HIS A 314 14.61 -15.96 7.51
CA HIS A 314 15.46 -16.06 8.71
C HIS A 314 16.32 -14.80 8.90
N LEU A 315 16.95 -14.29 7.84
CA LEU A 315 17.80 -13.10 7.90
C LEU A 315 16.97 -11.85 8.17
N SER A 316 15.87 -11.64 7.43
CA SER A 316 14.99 -10.48 7.65
C SER A 316 14.41 -10.46 9.07
N SER A 317 14.07 -11.63 9.62
CA SER A 317 13.64 -11.82 11.00
C SER A 317 14.68 -11.35 12.03
N ARG A 318 15.92 -11.82 11.89
CA ARG A 318 17.04 -11.47 12.79
C ARG A 318 17.37 -9.99 12.71
N ILE A 319 17.43 -9.45 11.49
CA ILE A 319 17.67 -8.02 11.24
C ILE A 319 16.57 -7.16 11.89
N CYS A 320 15.30 -7.53 11.71
CA CYS A 320 14.17 -6.83 12.32
C CYS A 320 14.29 -6.77 13.84
N ARG A 321 14.61 -7.90 14.51
CA ARG A 321 14.85 -7.93 15.97
C ARG A 321 16.00 -7.06 16.41
N ARG A 322 17.14 -7.13 15.72
CA ARG A 322 18.31 -6.34 16.08
C ARG A 322 18.06 -4.83 15.95
N MET A 323 17.13 -4.43 15.09
CA MET A 323 16.65 -3.06 14.96
C MET A 323 15.40 -2.73 15.81
N LYS A 324 15.06 -3.60 16.77
CA LYS A 324 13.89 -3.49 17.67
C LYS A 324 12.56 -3.30 16.91
N GLY A 325 12.43 -3.90 15.73
CA GLY A 325 11.20 -3.86 14.92
C GLY A 325 10.11 -4.82 15.39
N LEU A 326 8.97 -4.78 14.71
CA LEU A 326 7.82 -5.66 14.93
C LEU A 326 7.78 -6.77 13.88
N ARG A 327 7.41 -7.98 14.29
CA ARG A 327 7.37 -9.17 13.43
C ARG A 327 5.97 -9.76 13.33
N PHE A 328 5.61 -10.10 12.10
CA PHE A 328 4.35 -10.75 11.75
C PHE A 328 4.65 -11.92 10.83
N THR A 329 3.97 -13.03 11.02
CA THR A 329 4.15 -14.24 10.20
C THR A 329 2.79 -14.80 9.82
N SER A 330 2.53 -14.98 8.53
CA SER A 330 1.26 -15.50 8.05
C SER A 330 1.42 -16.41 6.83
N CYS A 331 0.47 -17.31 6.67
CA CYS A 331 0.24 -18.14 5.49
C CYS A 331 -1.26 -18.07 5.15
N LYS A 332 -1.73 -18.78 4.11
CA LYS A 332 -3.14 -18.78 3.68
C LYS A 332 -4.16 -18.86 4.81
N SER A 333 -3.92 -19.73 5.80
CA SER A 333 -4.84 -19.94 6.94
C SER A 333 -4.25 -19.52 8.28
N ALA A 334 -3.02 -18.99 8.31
CA ALA A 334 -2.28 -18.65 9.53
C ALA A 334 -2.16 -19.77 10.59
N LYS A 335 -2.33 -21.05 10.21
CA LYS A 335 -2.30 -22.22 11.10
C LYS A 335 -1.02 -23.03 10.94
N ASP A 336 -0.95 -23.78 9.83
CA ASP A 336 -0.04 -24.92 9.66
C ASP A 336 1.38 -24.46 9.32
N ARG A 337 1.59 -23.89 8.13
CA ARG A 337 2.89 -23.30 7.72
C ARG A 337 3.36 -22.21 8.68
N THR A 338 2.44 -21.37 9.14
CA THR A 338 2.72 -20.34 10.16
C THR A 338 3.19 -20.95 11.46
N GLY A 339 2.59 -22.06 11.92
CA GLY A 339 3.04 -22.77 13.11
C GLY A 339 4.47 -23.30 12.95
N MET A 340 4.80 -23.83 11.77
CA MET A 340 6.16 -24.30 11.48
C MET A 340 7.17 -23.15 11.54
N SER A 341 6.87 -22.01 10.93
CA SER A 341 7.78 -20.85 10.95
C SER A 341 7.92 -20.23 12.35
N VAL A 342 6.80 -19.97 13.03
CA VAL A 342 6.82 -19.32 14.36
C VAL A 342 7.56 -20.17 15.39
N THR A 343 7.36 -21.50 15.40
CA THR A 343 8.09 -22.38 16.33
C THR A 343 9.57 -22.44 16.01
N LEU A 344 9.95 -22.48 14.72
CA LEU A 344 11.35 -22.44 14.30
C LEU A 344 12.03 -21.15 14.76
N GLU A 345 11.35 -20.03 14.55
CA GLU A 345 11.83 -18.73 15.00
C GLU A 345 11.97 -18.64 16.52
N GLN A 346 11.00 -19.14 17.29
CA GLN A 346 11.07 -19.19 18.75
C GLN A 346 12.26 -20.03 19.22
N CYS A 347 12.51 -21.20 18.64
CA CYS A 347 13.71 -21.99 18.94
C CYS A 347 15.00 -21.29 18.55
N CYS A 348 15.03 -20.58 17.42
CA CYS A 348 16.18 -19.77 17.03
C CYS A 348 16.49 -18.69 18.07
N ILE A 349 15.47 -18.02 18.63
CA ILE A 349 15.61 -17.04 19.71
C ILE A 349 16.15 -17.70 20.97
N LEU A 350 15.57 -18.85 21.38
CA LEU A 350 16.06 -19.58 22.55
C LEU A 350 17.55 -19.93 22.42
N ARG A 351 17.99 -20.34 21.23
CA ARG A 351 19.41 -20.64 20.97
C ARG A 351 20.29 -19.39 20.99
N SER A 352 19.82 -18.27 20.42
CA SER A 352 20.67 -17.08 20.24
C SER A 352 20.66 -16.12 21.42
N GLU A 353 19.60 -16.13 22.24
CA GLU A 353 19.37 -15.16 23.32
C GLU A 353 19.20 -15.82 24.70
N TYR A 354 18.99 -17.14 24.78
CA TYR A 354 18.73 -17.86 26.04
C TYR A 354 19.54 -19.16 26.15
N ASP A 355 20.65 -19.27 25.43
CA ASP A 355 21.65 -20.34 25.52
C ASP A 355 21.09 -21.77 25.41
N LEU A 356 20.04 -21.96 24.62
CA LEU A 356 19.58 -23.31 24.27
C LEU A 356 20.72 -24.06 23.57
N ALA A 357 21.16 -25.17 24.17
CA ALA A 357 22.25 -25.97 23.65
C ALA A 357 21.96 -26.47 22.22
N GLU A 358 22.99 -26.51 21.37
CA GLU A 358 22.83 -26.84 19.96
C GLU A 358 22.22 -28.25 19.73
N HIS A 359 22.64 -29.23 20.52
CA HIS A 359 22.11 -30.60 20.46
C HIS A 359 20.64 -30.70 20.95
N GLU A 360 20.16 -29.71 21.69
CA GLU A 360 18.78 -29.62 22.19
C GLU A 360 17.82 -28.94 21.22
N PHE A 361 18.34 -28.26 20.20
CA PHE A 361 17.55 -27.44 19.28
C PHE A 361 16.39 -28.23 18.64
N SER A 362 16.69 -29.40 18.07
CA SER A 362 15.68 -30.23 17.41
C SER A 362 14.63 -30.74 18.40
N ARG A 363 15.05 -31.14 19.62
CA ARG A 363 14.13 -31.62 20.66
C ARG A 363 13.19 -30.51 21.13
N ALA A 364 13.72 -29.31 21.34
CA ALA A 364 12.91 -28.15 21.70
C ALA A 364 11.91 -27.79 20.60
N LEU A 365 12.33 -27.81 19.33
CA LEU A 365 11.47 -27.51 18.19
C LEU A 365 10.33 -28.53 18.05
N ASP A 366 10.64 -29.81 18.18
CA ASP A 366 9.64 -30.88 18.14
C ASP A 366 8.67 -30.76 19.32
N CYS A 367 9.15 -30.44 20.52
CA CYS A 367 8.31 -30.19 21.69
C CYS A 367 7.32 -29.03 21.44
N MET A 368 7.80 -27.88 20.94
CA MET A 368 6.94 -26.74 20.61
C MET A 368 5.89 -27.09 19.53
N ARG A 369 6.24 -27.95 18.59
CA ARG A 369 5.32 -28.36 17.51
C ARG A 369 4.32 -29.43 17.95
N SER A 370 4.68 -30.30 18.88
CA SER A 370 3.82 -31.40 19.37
C SER A 370 2.87 -30.97 20.49
N GLU A 371 3.38 -30.18 21.43
CA GLU A 371 2.69 -29.84 22.69
C GLU A 371 2.54 -28.32 22.91
N GLY A 372 3.14 -27.49 22.04
CA GLY A 372 3.11 -26.03 22.20
C GLY A 372 1.81 -25.36 21.73
N CYS A 373 1.69 -24.06 21.98
CA CYS A 373 0.47 -23.28 21.76
C CYS A 373 -0.05 -23.32 20.31
N ARG A 374 0.81 -23.58 19.32
CA ARG A 374 0.39 -23.68 17.91
C ARG A 374 -0.53 -24.87 17.63
N ARG A 375 -0.60 -25.85 18.54
CA ARG A 375 -1.57 -26.96 18.53
C ARG A 375 -2.96 -26.53 18.95
N GLU A 376 -3.06 -25.55 19.84
CA GLU A 376 -4.35 -24.95 20.18
C GLU A 376 -4.90 -24.11 19.03
N ASN A 377 -4.04 -23.53 18.19
CA ASN A 377 -4.49 -22.89 16.95
C ASN A 377 -5.13 -23.90 15.99
N THR A 378 -4.57 -25.10 15.82
CA THR A 378 -5.20 -26.12 14.96
C THR A 378 -6.53 -26.58 15.57
N TYR A 379 -6.55 -26.87 16.87
CA TYR A 379 -7.78 -27.23 17.58
C TYR A 379 -8.89 -26.17 17.45
N LYS A 380 -8.61 -24.90 17.74
CA LYS A 380 -9.61 -23.82 17.66
C LYS A 380 -10.16 -23.57 16.26
N ASN A 381 -9.44 -23.97 15.21
CA ASN A 381 -9.85 -23.71 13.83
C ASN A 381 -10.49 -24.91 13.14
N VAL A 382 -10.05 -26.14 13.46
CA VAL A 382 -10.51 -27.36 12.79
C VAL A 382 -10.94 -28.46 13.76
N ASN A 383 -11.08 -28.15 15.05
CA ASN A 383 -11.45 -29.06 16.15
C ASN A 383 -10.52 -30.27 16.33
N VAL A 384 -9.33 -30.23 15.73
CA VAL A 384 -8.34 -31.29 15.83
C VAL A 384 -6.98 -30.68 16.12
N ARG A 385 -6.31 -31.21 17.16
CA ARG A 385 -4.90 -30.97 17.40
C ARG A 385 -4.10 -31.80 16.39
N LYS A 386 -4.10 -31.40 15.11
CA LYS A 386 -3.23 -31.94 14.04
C LYS A 386 -2.98 -30.86 13.01
N TYR A 387 -1.75 -30.81 12.49
CA TYR A 387 -1.44 -29.96 11.33
C TYR A 387 -1.97 -30.64 10.06
N ALA A 388 -2.61 -29.85 9.20
CA ALA A 388 -3.24 -30.33 7.97
C ALA A 388 -2.22 -30.52 6.83
N PHE A 389 -1.24 -31.41 7.05
CA PHE A 389 -0.30 -31.86 6.04
C PHE A 389 -0.42 -33.37 5.84
N ASN A 390 -0.41 -33.83 4.60
CA ASN A 390 -0.23 -35.25 4.29
C ASN A 390 1.26 -35.61 4.13
N SER A 391 1.57 -36.91 4.13
CA SER A 391 2.95 -37.40 4.08
C SER A 391 3.72 -36.94 2.84
N LEU A 392 3.06 -36.83 1.68
CA LEU A 392 3.69 -36.36 0.45
C LEU A 392 3.97 -34.85 0.49
N GLN A 393 3.04 -34.05 1.02
CA GLN A 393 3.20 -32.61 1.17
C GLN A 393 4.40 -32.28 2.06
N ILE A 394 4.65 -33.05 3.12
CA ILE A 394 5.80 -32.83 4.01
C ILE A 394 7.14 -32.97 3.29
N LEU A 395 7.23 -33.86 2.32
CA LEU A 395 8.44 -34.02 1.52
C LEU A 395 8.78 -32.76 0.72
N THR A 396 7.78 -31.96 0.37
CA THR A 396 7.96 -30.69 -0.35
C THR A 396 8.39 -29.54 0.55
N LEU A 397 8.19 -29.64 1.87
CA LEU A 397 8.60 -28.62 2.83
C LEU A 397 10.12 -28.65 3.03
N PRO A 398 10.77 -27.48 3.22
CA PRO A 398 12.13 -27.41 3.71
C PRO A 398 12.28 -28.18 5.03
N LYS A 399 13.42 -28.86 5.25
CA LYS A 399 13.61 -29.79 6.38
C LYS A 399 13.24 -29.19 7.74
N GLN A 400 13.67 -27.96 8.03
CA GLN A 400 13.40 -27.29 9.30
C GLN A 400 11.92 -26.90 9.50
N TYR A 401 11.11 -26.91 8.44
CA TYR A 401 9.68 -26.59 8.46
C TYR A 401 8.79 -27.83 8.53
N ARG A 402 9.36 -29.03 8.63
CA ARG A 402 8.58 -30.27 8.70
C ARG A 402 8.04 -30.49 10.13
N PRO A 403 6.75 -30.81 10.29
CA PRO A 403 6.20 -31.18 11.59
C PRO A 403 6.74 -32.56 12.04
N PRO A 404 6.88 -32.80 13.36
CA PRO A 404 7.27 -34.11 13.88
C PRO A 404 6.19 -35.17 13.64
N ALA A 405 6.61 -36.44 13.59
CA ALA A 405 5.69 -37.57 13.38
C ALA A 405 4.57 -37.59 14.43
N GLY A 406 3.37 -38.02 14.01
CA GLY A 406 2.17 -38.07 14.89
C GLY A 406 1.45 -36.73 15.06
N THR A 407 2.05 -35.60 14.68
CA THR A 407 1.44 -34.26 14.85
C THR A 407 0.71 -33.74 13.62
N PHE A 408 0.84 -34.42 12.49
CA PHE A 408 0.24 -34.07 11.22
C PHE A 408 -0.63 -35.22 10.68
N GLY A 409 -1.37 -34.92 9.63
CA GLY A 409 -2.24 -35.84 8.94
C GLY A 409 -3.59 -35.17 8.70
N SER A 410 -4.38 -35.77 7.84
CA SER A 410 -5.79 -35.41 7.75
C SER A 410 -6.39 -35.55 9.16
N ALA A 411 -7.21 -34.59 9.58
CA ALA A 411 -8.34 -34.96 10.41
C ALA A 411 -9.09 -36.02 9.58
N GLN A 412 -8.80 -37.30 9.80
CA GLN A 412 -9.41 -38.36 9.01
C GLN A 412 -10.88 -38.47 9.40
N SER A 413 -11.66 -38.85 8.38
CA SER A 413 -13.03 -39.37 8.36
C SER A 413 -14.14 -38.40 8.71
#